data_AF-A0A7W9MVX3-F1
#
_entry.id   AF-A0A7W9MVX3-F1
#
_cell.length_a   1.000
_cell.length_b   1.000
_cell.length_c   1.000
_cell.angle_alpha   90.00
_cell.angle_beta   90.00
_cell.angle_gamma   90.00
#
_symmetry.space_group_name_H-M   'P 1'
#
loop_
_entity.id
_entity.type
_entity.pdbx_description
1 polymer ?
#
loop_
_entity_poly.entity_id
_entity_poly.type
_entity_poly.pdbx_seq_one_letter_code
_entity_poly.pdbx_strand_id
1 'polypeptide(L)'
;MIDEEWAAVPRSIKLIVCGAAVVFSYGTVVHAVAIADRGLDAYERYPMWLALYFTLLVVFDAVAALLLLLGRRIGLVLGCAVLATDAAANGYANYVFDPGSGGAAGRVFQAFITVLAIGLLTTAPRVWPWLR
;
A
#
# COMPACT_ATOMS: atom_id res chain seq x y z
N MET A 1 13.83 -23.13 12.33
CA MET A 1 12.38 -23.40 12.55
C MET A 1 11.47 -22.46 11.74
N ILE A 2 11.90 -21.25 11.32
CA ILE A 2 11.11 -20.42 10.38
C ILE A 2 11.25 -20.93 8.93
N ASP A 3 12.38 -21.55 8.58
CA ASP A 3 12.70 -21.92 7.19
C ASP A 3 11.95 -23.17 6.68
N GLU A 4 11.73 -24.17 7.55
CA GLU A 4 11.08 -25.44 7.16
C GLU A 4 9.57 -25.28 6.94
N GLU A 5 8.88 -24.48 7.78
CA GLU A 5 7.45 -24.20 7.58
C GLU A 5 7.20 -23.36 6.33
N TRP A 6 8.05 -22.34 6.08
CA TRP A 6 7.94 -21.56 4.86
C TRP A 6 8.28 -22.39 3.61
N ALA A 7 9.17 -23.38 3.69
CA ALA A 7 9.45 -24.27 2.56
C ALA A 7 8.17 -24.97 2.05
N ALA A 8 7.28 -25.39 2.96
CA ALA A 8 6.03 -26.08 2.65
C ALA A 8 4.91 -25.17 2.09
N VAL A 9 5.01 -23.84 2.24
CA VAL A 9 4.00 -22.90 1.72
C VAL A 9 3.95 -22.94 0.18
N PRO A 10 2.75 -23.00 -0.45
CA PRO A 10 2.62 -23.01 -1.89
C PRO A 10 3.29 -21.80 -2.55
N ARG A 11 3.92 -22.02 -3.73
CA ARG A 11 4.61 -20.96 -4.47
C ARG A 11 3.71 -19.76 -4.78
N SER A 12 2.43 -19.99 -5.06
CA SER A 12 1.47 -18.91 -5.31
C SER A 12 1.28 -17.99 -4.10
N ILE A 13 1.23 -18.55 -2.89
CA ILE A 13 1.11 -17.76 -1.65
C ILE A 13 2.39 -16.96 -1.39
N LYS A 14 3.56 -17.58 -1.58
CA LYS A 14 4.86 -16.87 -1.52
C LYS A 14 4.89 -15.69 -2.48
N LEU A 15 4.49 -15.89 -3.74
CA LEU A 15 4.45 -14.83 -4.74
C LEU A 15 3.48 -13.71 -4.37
N ILE A 16 2.31 -14.02 -3.81
CA ILE A 16 1.35 -13.00 -3.36
C ILE A 16 1.94 -12.18 -2.20
N VAL A 17 2.51 -12.84 -1.19
CA VAL A 17 3.09 -12.16 -0.01
C VAL A 17 4.31 -11.32 -0.40
N CYS A 18 5.24 -11.89 -1.18
CA CYS A 18 6.40 -11.16 -1.67
C CYS A 18 6.01 -10.02 -2.61
N GLY A 19 5.04 -10.25 -3.50
CA GLY A 19 4.52 -9.21 -4.39
C GLY A 19 3.88 -8.06 -3.61
N ALA A 20 3.07 -8.36 -2.61
CA ALA A 20 2.49 -7.35 -1.72
C ALA A 20 3.58 -6.59 -0.95
N ALA A 21 4.57 -7.29 -0.39
CA ALA A 21 5.70 -6.64 0.29
C ALA A 21 6.49 -5.71 -0.64
N VAL A 22 6.70 -6.10 -1.89
CA VAL A 22 7.35 -5.23 -2.90
C VAL A 22 6.50 -3.99 -3.19
N VAL A 23 5.18 -4.13 -3.33
CA VAL A 23 4.26 -3.01 -3.54
C VAL A 23 4.33 -2.01 -2.38
N PHE A 24 4.27 -2.48 -1.14
CA PHE A 24 4.36 -1.59 0.03
C PHE A 24 5.76 -0.96 0.16
N SER A 25 6.83 -1.72 -0.06
CA SER A 25 8.19 -1.13 -0.10
C SER A 25 8.31 -0.05 -1.17
N TYR A 26 7.69 -0.25 -2.34
CA TYR A 26 7.65 0.77 -3.39
C TYR A 26 6.85 2.01 -2.95
N GLY A 27 5.67 1.85 -2.35
CA GLY A 27 4.88 2.95 -1.78
C GLY A 27 5.66 3.76 -0.76
N THR A 28 6.35 3.07 0.16
CA THR A 28 7.27 3.69 1.15
C THR A 28 8.28 4.60 0.45
N VAL A 29 8.96 4.09 -0.58
CA VAL A 29 9.97 4.85 -1.31
C VAL A 29 9.36 6.04 -2.04
N VAL A 30 8.21 5.87 -2.70
CA VAL A 30 7.52 6.96 -3.41
C VAL A 30 7.16 8.10 -2.46
N HIS A 31 6.56 7.79 -1.32
CA HIS A 31 6.19 8.81 -0.33
C HIS A 31 7.40 9.42 0.37
N ALA A 32 8.44 8.63 0.65
CA ALA A 32 9.67 9.12 1.26
C ALA A 32 10.44 10.06 0.31
N VAL A 33 10.52 9.75 -0.99
CA VAL A 33 11.13 10.62 -2.00
C VAL A 33 10.35 11.93 -2.12
N ALA A 34 9.01 11.88 -2.14
CA ALA A 34 8.19 13.09 -2.16
C ALA A 34 8.49 14.03 -0.97
N ILE A 35 8.63 13.46 0.24
CA ILE A 35 9.02 14.21 1.45
C ILE A 35 10.47 14.66 1.40
N ALA A 36 11.40 13.86 0.87
CA ALA A 36 12.81 14.22 0.77
C ALA A 36 13.02 15.40 -0.20
N ASP A 37 12.27 15.44 -1.30
CA ASP A 37 12.39 16.47 -2.33
C ASP A 37 11.78 17.82 -1.91
N ARG A 38 10.71 17.79 -1.11
CA ARG A 38 9.91 19.00 -0.78
C ARG A 38 9.68 19.25 0.72
N GLY A 39 10.24 18.42 1.60
CA GLY A 39 10.06 18.53 3.04
C GLY A 39 8.59 18.45 3.46
N LEU A 40 8.19 19.35 4.36
CA LEU A 40 6.80 19.45 4.84
C LEU A 40 5.82 19.91 3.75
N ASP A 41 6.34 20.45 2.64
CA ASP A 41 5.53 20.98 1.53
C ASP A 41 5.24 19.92 0.46
N ALA A 42 5.68 18.67 0.65
CA ALA A 42 5.45 17.55 -0.29
C ALA A 42 3.99 17.38 -0.72
N TYR A 43 3.07 17.73 0.17
CA TYR A 43 1.63 17.61 -0.02
C TYR A 43 0.89 18.93 0.23
N GLU A 44 1.57 20.08 0.13
CA GLU A 44 1.02 21.41 0.45
C GLU A 44 -0.27 21.76 -0.31
N ARG A 45 -0.43 21.18 -1.51
CA ARG A 45 -1.61 21.37 -2.36
C ARG A 45 -2.87 20.76 -1.75
N TYR A 46 -2.73 19.75 -0.90
CA TYR A 46 -3.85 18.99 -0.36
C TYR A 46 -4.34 19.57 0.97
N PRO A 47 -5.62 19.34 1.34
CA PRO A 47 -6.09 19.63 2.69
C PRO A 47 -5.23 18.94 3.73
N MET A 48 -5.05 19.57 4.90
CA MET A 48 -4.14 19.11 5.96
C MET A 48 -4.31 17.64 6.34
N TRP A 49 -5.55 17.14 6.42
CA TRP A 49 -5.82 15.74 6.77
C TRP A 49 -5.32 14.76 5.71
N LEU A 50 -5.38 15.14 4.42
CA LEU A 50 -4.95 14.32 3.29
C LEU A 50 -3.43 14.34 3.15
N ALA A 51 -2.81 15.52 3.36
CA ALA A 51 -1.37 15.65 3.44
C ALA A 51 -0.77 14.83 4.60
N LEU A 52 -1.40 14.87 5.77
CA LEU A 52 -1.01 14.03 6.92
C LEU A 52 -1.15 12.54 6.58
N TYR A 53 -2.25 12.14 5.94
CA TYR A 53 -2.45 10.77 5.51
C TYR A 53 -1.35 10.27 4.57
N PHE A 54 -1.05 11.00 3.48
CA PHE A 54 0.02 10.62 2.55
C PHE A 54 1.42 10.61 3.20
N THR A 55 1.63 11.45 4.21
CA THR A 55 2.87 11.42 5.00
C THR A 55 2.96 10.14 5.84
N LEU A 56 1.85 9.74 6.48
CA LEU A 56 1.79 8.52 7.29
C LEU A 56 1.94 7.24 6.48
N LEU A 57 1.65 7.27 5.17
CA LEU A 57 1.84 6.11 4.29
C LEU A 57 3.28 5.62 4.27
N VAL A 58 4.30 6.49 4.40
CA VAL A 58 5.71 6.06 4.54
C VAL A 58 5.86 5.02 5.66
N VAL A 59 5.23 5.27 6.80
CA VAL A 59 5.32 4.39 7.96
C VAL A 59 4.43 3.17 7.77
N PHE A 60 3.17 3.37 7.36
CA PHE A 60 2.23 2.26 7.24
C PHE A 60 2.63 1.25 6.16
N ASP A 61 3.14 1.72 5.03
CA ASP A 61 3.67 0.87 3.97
C ASP A 61 4.88 0.07 4.46
N ALA A 62 5.86 0.74 5.10
CA ALA A 62 7.05 0.06 5.60
C ALA A 62 6.70 -1.02 6.65
N VAL A 63 5.76 -0.70 7.54
CA VAL A 63 5.29 -1.63 8.57
C VAL A 63 4.49 -2.77 7.93
N ALA A 64 3.63 -2.51 6.95
CA ALA A 64 2.90 -3.56 6.23
C ALA A 64 3.86 -4.51 5.51
N ALA A 65 4.84 -3.97 4.77
CA ALA A 65 5.87 -4.75 4.10
C ALA A 65 6.64 -5.64 5.09
N LEU A 66 7.14 -5.06 6.18
CA LEU A 66 7.88 -5.80 7.21
C LEU A 66 7.04 -6.90 7.83
N LEU A 67 5.81 -6.61 8.25
CA LEU A 67 4.93 -7.59 8.88
C LEU A 67 4.57 -8.75 7.93
N LEU A 68 4.39 -8.47 6.64
CA LEU A 68 4.17 -9.49 5.61
C LEU A 68 5.40 -10.38 5.43
N LEU A 69 6.60 -9.80 5.36
CA LEU A 69 7.86 -10.55 5.27
C LEU A 69 8.11 -11.40 6.52
N LEU A 70 7.66 -10.94 7.69
CA LEU A 70 7.67 -11.70 8.94
C LEU A 70 6.54 -12.75 9.02
N GLY A 71 5.69 -12.86 8.00
CA GLY A 71 4.60 -13.84 7.94
C GLY A 71 3.46 -13.58 8.92
N ARG A 72 3.24 -12.33 9.35
CA ARG A 72 2.24 -11.97 10.38
C ARG A 72 0.89 -11.59 9.75
N ARG A 73 -0.21 -12.15 10.24
CA ARG A 73 -1.59 -11.85 9.79
C ARG A 73 -1.94 -10.39 9.88
N ILE A 74 -1.47 -9.70 10.93
CA ILE A 74 -1.70 -8.27 11.11
C ILE A 74 -1.09 -7.44 9.97
N GLY A 75 -0.02 -7.91 9.32
CA GLY A 75 0.54 -7.29 8.11
C GLY A 75 -0.41 -7.36 6.92
N LEU A 76 -1.12 -8.49 6.75
CA LEU A 76 -2.14 -8.63 5.71
C LEU A 76 -3.36 -7.73 5.96
N VAL A 77 -3.83 -7.64 7.23
CA VAL A 77 -4.93 -6.73 7.60
C VAL A 77 -4.53 -5.28 7.34
N LEU A 78 -3.35 -4.88 7.82
CA LEU A 78 -2.83 -3.53 7.62
C LEU A 78 -2.68 -3.22 6.14
N GLY A 79 -2.08 -4.12 5.35
CA GLY A 79 -1.89 -3.93 3.92
C GLY A 79 -3.21 -3.76 3.16
N CYS A 80 -4.24 -4.55 3.49
CA CYS A 80 -5.58 -4.37 2.93
C CYS A 80 -6.15 -2.99 3.27
N ALA A 81 -6.03 -2.56 4.53
CA ALA A 81 -6.52 -1.26 4.96
C ALA A 81 -5.77 -0.11 4.27
N VAL A 82 -4.45 -0.20 4.16
CA VAL A 82 -3.60 0.79 3.50
C VAL A 82 -3.97 0.94 2.03
N LEU A 83 -3.95 -0.14 1.24
CA LEU A 83 -4.29 -0.05 -0.19
C LEU A 83 -5.72 0.44 -0.43
N ALA A 84 -6.68 0.01 0.38
CA ALA A 84 -8.07 0.44 0.24
C ALA A 84 -8.24 1.94 0.56
N THR A 85 -7.63 2.40 1.66
CA THR A 85 -7.68 3.81 2.04
C THR A 85 -6.87 4.69 1.09
N ASP A 86 -5.77 4.19 0.53
CA ASP A 86 -4.93 4.93 -0.40
C ASP A 86 -5.60 5.09 -1.76
N ALA A 87 -6.25 4.03 -2.27
CA ALA A 87 -7.10 4.11 -3.44
C ALA A 87 -8.24 5.14 -3.25
N ALA A 88 -8.83 5.20 -2.06
CA ALA A 88 -9.89 6.16 -1.74
C ALA A 88 -9.37 7.60 -1.61
N ALA A 89 -8.21 7.79 -0.95
CA ALA A 89 -7.56 9.09 -0.80
C ALA A 89 -7.15 9.67 -2.15
N ASN A 90 -6.52 8.86 -3.00
CA ASN A 90 -6.20 9.22 -4.39
C ASN A 90 -7.46 9.47 -5.22
N GLY A 91 -8.53 8.69 -5.02
CA GLY A 91 -9.82 8.93 -5.66
C GLY A 91 -10.40 10.29 -5.27
N TYR A 92 -10.43 10.60 -3.98
CA TYR A 92 -10.88 11.90 -3.49
C TYR A 92 -10.03 13.05 -4.08
N ALA A 93 -8.71 12.92 -4.06
CA ALA A 93 -7.79 13.91 -4.62
C ALA A 93 -8.08 14.20 -6.10
N ASN A 94 -8.25 13.16 -6.91
CA ASN A 94 -8.35 13.27 -8.37
C ASN A 94 -9.78 13.56 -8.89
N TYR A 95 -10.82 13.21 -8.13
CA TYR A 95 -12.22 13.34 -8.59
C TYR A 95 -13.06 14.33 -7.79
N VAL A 96 -12.66 14.68 -6.56
CA VAL A 96 -13.46 15.55 -5.67
C VAL A 96 -12.72 16.85 -5.35
N PHE A 97 -11.49 16.77 -4.85
CA PHE A 97 -10.75 17.95 -4.37
C PHE A 97 -10.33 18.87 -5.52
N ASP A 98 -9.63 18.33 -6.52
CA ASP A 98 -9.16 19.12 -7.66
C ASP A 98 -9.28 18.33 -8.97
N PRO A 99 -10.53 18.18 -9.49
CA PRO A 99 -10.81 17.34 -10.65
C PRO A 99 -10.13 17.80 -11.94
N GLY A 100 -9.79 19.10 -12.03
CA GLY A 100 -9.12 19.72 -13.17
C GLY A 100 -7.60 19.48 -13.18
N SER A 101 -7.01 19.25 -12.02
CA SER A 101 -5.57 18.97 -11.89
C SER A 101 -5.19 17.50 -11.84
N GLY A 102 -6.14 16.63 -11.46
CA GLY A 102 -6.04 15.19 -11.56
C GLY A 102 -6.06 14.77 -13.03
N GLY A 103 -5.00 15.14 -13.77
CA GLY A 103 -4.82 14.78 -15.16
C GLY A 103 -4.82 13.26 -15.35
N ALA A 104 -4.84 12.80 -16.61
CA ALA A 104 -4.95 11.38 -16.95
C ALA A 104 -3.97 10.49 -16.16
N ALA A 105 -2.75 10.96 -15.90
CA ALA A 105 -1.75 10.23 -15.11
C ALA A 105 -2.20 9.94 -13.66
N GLY A 106 -2.73 10.94 -12.94
CA GLY A 106 -3.17 10.76 -11.55
C GLY A 106 -4.31 9.74 -11.42
N ARG A 107 -5.26 9.78 -12.36
CA ARG A 107 -6.37 8.81 -12.44
C ARG A 107 -5.90 7.41 -12.81
N VAL A 108 -4.90 7.29 -13.69
CA VAL A 108 -4.29 6.00 -14.02
C VAL A 108 -3.57 5.40 -12.81
N PHE A 109 -2.78 6.19 -12.07
CA PHE A 109 -2.15 5.71 -10.84
C PHE A 109 -3.17 5.29 -9.78
N GLN A 110 -4.22 6.08 -9.58
CA GLN A 110 -5.33 5.73 -8.71
C GLN A 110 -6.00 4.40 -9.11
N ALA A 111 -6.20 4.16 -10.41
CA ALA A 111 -6.75 2.91 -10.91
C ALA A 111 -5.82 1.72 -10.64
N PHE A 112 -4.49 1.90 -10.80
CA PHE A 112 -3.51 0.87 -10.44
C PHE A 112 -3.57 0.52 -8.95
N ILE A 113 -3.59 1.51 -8.06
CA ILE A 113 -3.72 1.29 -6.61
C ILE A 113 -5.03 0.56 -6.30
N THR A 114 -6.12 0.92 -6.97
CA THR A 114 -7.43 0.23 -6.82
C THR A 114 -7.36 -1.24 -7.21
N VAL A 115 -6.72 -1.57 -8.33
CA VAL A 115 -6.54 -2.97 -8.77
C VAL A 115 -5.69 -3.75 -7.75
N LEU A 116 -4.64 -3.14 -7.21
CA LEU A 116 -3.82 -3.75 -6.16
C LEU A 116 -4.63 -3.99 -4.87
N ALA A 117 -5.47 -3.02 -4.47
CA ALA A 117 -6.35 -3.15 -3.31
C ALA A 117 -7.33 -4.31 -3.47
N ILE A 118 -8.03 -4.37 -4.61
CA ILE A 118 -8.95 -5.47 -4.93
C ILE A 118 -8.20 -6.80 -4.99
N GLY A 119 -7.03 -6.84 -5.62
CA GLY A 119 -6.19 -8.03 -5.71
C GLY A 119 -5.78 -8.56 -4.33
N LEU A 120 -5.34 -7.68 -3.42
CA LEU A 120 -4.97 -8.10 -2.08
C LEU A 120 -6.19 -8.53 -1.26
N LEU A 121 -7.31 -7.79 -1.31
CA LEU A 121 -8.54 -8.14 -0.62
C LEU A 121 -9.11 -9.51 -1.07
N THR A 122 -9.08 -9.77 -2.38
CA THR A 122 -9.59 -11.03 -2.96
C THR A 122 -8.68 -12.22 -2.67
N THR A 123 -7.37 -12.00 -2.54
CA THR A 123 -6.40 -13.06 -2.21
C THR A 123 -6.22 -13.25 -0.71
N ALA A 124 -6.57 -12.27 0.13
CA ALA A 124 -6.39 -12.30 1.58
C ALA A 124 -6.98 -13.55 2.25
N PRO A 125 -8.21 -14.02 1.95
CA PRO A 125 -8.74 -15.26 2.56
C PRO A 125 -7.92 -16.51 2.24
N ARG A 126 -7.24 -16.54 1.08
CA ARG A 126 -6.38 -17.66 0.65
C ARG A 126 -5.01 -17.60 1.32
N VAL A 127 -4.49 -16.40 1.57
CA VAL A 127 -3.20 -16.15 2.21
C VAL A 127 -3.29 -16.32 3.72
N TRP A 128 -4.42 -15.92 4.33
CA TRP A 128 -4.64 -15.90 5.77
C TRP A 128 -4.24 -17.17 6.54
N PRO A 129 -4.58 -18.40 6.08
CA PRO A 129 -4.24 -19.63 6.80
C PRO A 129 -2.74 -19.90 6.89
N TRP A 130 -1.94 -19.30 6.00
CA TRP A 130 -0.49 -19.48 5.92
C TRP A 130 0.30 -18.44 6.71
N LEU A 131 -0.38 -17.44 7.28
CA LEU A 131 0.23 -16.42 8.13
C LEU A 131 -0.07 -16.71 9.61
N ARG A 132 0.81 -16.22 10.49
CA ARG A 132 0.71 -16.37 11.95
C ARG A 132 -0.01 -15.20 12.61
#